data_AF-A0A7C3WVE2-F1
#
_entry.id   AF-A0A7C3WVE2-F1
#
_cell.length_a   1.000
_cell.length_b   1.000
_cell.length_c   1.000
_cell.angle_alpha   90.00
_cell.angle_beta   90.00
_cell.angle_gamma   90.00
#
_symmetry.space_group_name_H-M   'P 1'
#
loop_
_entity.id
_entity.type
_entity.pdbx_description
1 polymer ?
#
loop_
_entity_poly.entity_id
_entity_poly.type
_entity_poly.pdbx_seq_one_letter_code
_entity_poly.pdbx_strand_id
1 'polypeptide(L)'
;MEKRLYAIIPDPEIVLSLEPEELAGAVLEILNSMDQSKKGKLNRYNFSLPDNFKEYPQKYWEPISRAIMEAWVWLEREGLIAPEPGSQGEWVFVTRRGKQIKTASDLQSYRRTDLLPKRLLHPIIAQKVWSTFIRGDYDTAVFQAFKEVEIAVRNGGKFTINDYGVDLMRKAFHPSTGPLTDKTETQAERQSLSDLFAGAIGLYKNPISHRNIQIQPEEAAEIIILASHLIKIVDERIAKLI
;
A
#
# COMPACT_ATOMS: atom_id res chain seq x y z
N MET A 1 -19.07 13.72 -19.51
CA MET A 1 -19.21 12.90 -20.73
C MET A 1 -18.83 11.49 -20.35
N GLU A 2 -19.62 10.49 -20.76
CA GLU A 2 -19.35 9.07 -20.49
C GLU A 2 -18.02 8.68 -21.13
N LYS A 3 -17.10 8.12 -20.33
CA LYS A 3 -15.80 7.64 -20.82
C LYS A 3 -15.97 6.26 -21.45
N ARG A 4 -15.16 5.97 -22.45
CA ARG A 4 -15.06 4.65 -23.08
C ARG A 4 -13.65 4.10 -22.92
N LEU A 5 -13.48 2.79 -23.01
CA LEU A 5 -12.18 2.14 -22.84
C LEU A 5 -11.15 2.69 -23.83
N TYR A 6 -11.53 2.87 -25.09
CA TYR A 6 -10.67 3.44 -26.14
C TYR A 6 -10.16 4.86 -25.80
N ALA A 7 -10.94 5.65 -25.05
CA ALA A 7 -10.52 6.98 -24.64
C ALA A 7 -9.50 6.97 -23.48
N ILE A 8 -9.42 5.86 -22.74
CA ILE A 8 -8.47 5.67 -21.62
C ILE A 8 -7.22 4.93 -22.12
N ILE A 9 -7.40 3.89 -22.94
CA ILE A 9 -6.33 3.02 -23.45
C ILE A 9 -6.56 2.79 -24.96
N PRO A 10 -6.07 3.65 -25.86
CA PRO A 10 -6.37 3.51 -27.29
C PRO A 10 -5.80 2.24 -27.96
N ASP A 11 -4.74 1.67 -27.38
CA ASP A 11 -4.05 0.50 -27.93
C ASP A 11 -4.66 -0.81 -27.38
N PRO A 12 -5.26 -1.65 -28.24
CA PRO A 12 -5.84 -2.93 -27.81
C PRO A 12 -4.80 -3.92 -27.28
N GLU A 13 -3.53 -3.85 -27.71
CA GLU A 13 -2.49 -4.75 -27.22
C GLU A 13 -2.10 -4.40 -25.78
N ILE A 14 -2.13 -3.11 -25.43
CA ILE A 14 -1.97 -2.66 -24.03
C ILE A 14 -3.14 -3.17 -23.19
N VAL A 15 -4.39 -3.07 -23.66
CA VAL A 15 -5.55 -3.60 -22.92
C VAL A 15 -5.37 -5.09 -22.57
N LEU A 16 -4.82 -5.86 -23.50
CA LEU A 16 -4.62 -7.31 -23.35
C LEU A 16 -3.35 -7.68 -22.58
N SER A 17 -2.42 -6.75 -22.38
CA SER A 17 -1.22 -6.97 -21.57
C SER A 17 -1.40 -6.64 -20.08
N LEU A 18 -2.47 -5.91 -19.74
CA LEU A 18 -2.76 -5.51 -18.36
C LEU A 18 -3.29 -6.70 -17.55
N GLU A 19 -2.80 -6.83 -16.32
CA GLU A 19 -3.38 -7.78 -15.37
C GLU A 19 -4.82 -7.37 -15.00
N PRO A 20 -5.69 -8.32 -14.56
CA PRO A 20 -7.10 -8.05 -14.28
C PRO A 20 -7.33 -6.85 -13.38
N GLU A 21 -6.50 -6.71 -12.34
CA GLU A 21 -6.56 -5.59 -11.42
C GLU A 21 -6.22 -4.27 -12.13
N GLU A 22 -5.19 -4.20 -12.95
CA GLU A 22 -4.81 -2.96 -13.65
C GLU A 22 -5.92 -2.49 -14.59
N LEU A 23 -6.48 -3.42 -15.38
CA LEU A 23 -7.61 -3.14 -16.27
C LEU A 23 -8.88 -2.75 -15.49
N ALA A 24 -9.08 -3.31 -14.29
CA ALA A 24 -10.19 -2.94 -13.41
C ALA A 24 -10.20 -1.44 -13.04
N GLY A 25 -9.05 -0.77 -13.05
CA GLY A 25 -8.96 0.68 -12.85
C GLY A 25 -9.66 1.47 -13.95
N ALA A 26 -9.39 1.11 -15.21
CA ALA A 26 -10.04 1.71 -16.37
C ALA A 26 -11.54 1.37 -16.40
N VAL A 27 -11.90 0.11 -16.09
CA VAL A 27 -13.31 -0.30 -16.00
C VAL A 27 -14.06 0.52 -14.95
N LEU A 28 -13.54 0.66 -13.74
CA LEU A 28 -14.19 1.41 -12.67
C LEU A 28 -14.31 2.92 -12.99
N GLU A 29 -13.33 3.49 -13.68
CA GLU A 29 -13.38 4.86 -14.19
C GLU A 29 -14.52 5.06 -15.20
N ILE A 30 -14.72 4.11 -16.12
CA ILE A 30 -15.86 4.09 -17.05
C ILE A 30 -17.17 4.03 -16.25
N LEU A 31 -17.30 3.08 -15.32
CA LEU A 31 -18.50 2.91 -14.49
C LEU A 31 -18.88 4.18 -13.71
N ASN A 32 -17.89 4.86 -13.14
CA ASN A 32 -18.11 6.11 -12.41
C ASN A 32 -18.48 7.29 -13.32
N SER A 33 -18.09 7.25 -14.59
CA SER A 33 -18.44 8.27 -15.58
C SER A 33 -19.84 8.13 -16.19
N MET A 34 -20.50 6.98 -16.01
CA MET A 34 -21.84 6.71 -16.56
C MET A 34 -22.91 7.60 -15.92
N ASP A 35 -23.88 8.01 -16.73
CA ASP A 35 -25.05 8.76 -16.29
C ASP A 35 -25.99 7.91 -15.41
N GLN A 36 -26.73 8.54 -14.49
CA GLN A 36 -27.65 7.86 -13.56
C GLN A 36 -28.72 7.05 -14.28
N SER A 37 -29.17 7.51 -15.46
CA SER A 37 -30.16 6.83 -16.30
C SER A 37 -29.70 5.44 -16.80
N LYS A 38 -28.39 5.21 -16.92
CA LYS A 38 -27.78 3.94 -17.35
C LYS A 38 -27.37 3.03 -16.20
N LYS A 39 -27.29 3.53 -14.97
CA LYS A 39 -26.84 2.75 -13.80
C LYS A 39 -27.81 1.62 -13.43
N GLY A 40 -29.11 1.79 -13.69
CA GLY A 40 -30.10 0.71 -13.56
C GLY A 40 -30.05 -0.36 -14.65
N LYS A 41 -29.13 -0.23 -15.63
CA LYS A 41 -28.89 -1.19 -16.71
C LYS A 41 -27.47 -1.77 -16.70
N LEU A 42 -26.78 -1.67 -15.57
CA LEU A 42 -25.42 -2.15 -15.45
C LEU A 42 -25.41 -3.64 -15.05
N ASN A 43 -25.08 -4.51 -16.00
CA ASN A 43 -24.86 -5.94 -15.75
C ASN A 43 -23.65 -6.44 -16.57
N ARG A 44 -23.12 -7.62 -16.20
CA ARG A 44 -21.95 -8.24 -16.86
C ARG A 44 -22.15 -8.40 -18.37
N TYR A 45 -23.32 -8.88 -18.77
CA TYR A 45 -23.66 -9.14 -20.17
C TYR A 45 -23.61 -7.87 -21.01
N ASN A 46 -24.36 -6.84 -20.62
CA ASN A 46 -24.45 -5.58 -21.35
C ASN A 46 -23.10 -4.85 -21.42
N PHE A 47 -22.27 -4.95 -20.38
CA PHE A 47 -20.99 -4.25 -20.32
C PHE A 47 -19.92 -4.91 -21.20
N SER A 48 -19.98 -6.23 -21.39
CA SER A 48 -19.02 -6.97 -22.23
C SER A 48 -19.37 -6.97 -23.73
N LEU A 49 -20.49 -6.37 -24.12
CA LEU A 49 -20.89 -6.26 -25.52
C LEU A 49 -19.94 -5.37 -26.33
N PRO A 50 -19.60 -5.76 -27.58
CA PRO A 50 -18.71 -4.99 -28.44
C PRO A 50 -19.09 -3.53 -28.67
N ASP A 51 -20.38 -3.17 -28.56
CA ASP A 51 -20.83 -1.78 -28.71
C ASP A 51 -20.16 -0.79 -27.73
N ASN A 52 -19.65 -1.28 -26.60
CA ASN A 52 -18.95 -0.46 -25.59
C ASN A 52 -17.49 -0.17 -25.95
N PHE A 53 -16.93 -0.89 -26.93
CA PHE A 53 -15.51 -0.81 -27.32
C PHE A 53 -15.32 -1.05 -28.84
N LYS A 54 -16.34 -0.72 -29.64
CA LYS A 54 -16.36 -0.91 -31.10
C LYS A 54 -15.32 -0.07 -31.85
N GLU A 55 -14.70 0.89 -31.17
CA GLU A 55 -13.58 1.68 -31.68
C GLU A 55 -12.33 0.84 -31.93
N TYR A 56 -12.16 -0.30 -31.24
CA TYR A 56 -11.05 -1.21 -31.53
C TYR A 56 -11.30 -2.04 -32.79
N PRO A 57 -10.24 -2.48 -33.49
CA PRO A 57 -10.37 -3.41 -34.60
C PRO A 57 -11.11 -4.69 -34.20
N GLN A 58 -12.01 -5.18 -35.06
CA GLN A 58 -12.91 -6.31 -34.79
C GLN A 58 -12.19 -7.57 -34.30
N LYS A 59 -10.97 -7.83 -34.78
CA LYS A 59 -10.13 -8.96 -34.35
C LYS A 59 -9.83 -8.99 -32.84
N TYR A 60 -9.90 -7.85 -32.15
CA TYR A 60 -9.66 -7.75 -30.71
C TYR A 60 -10.94 -7.80 -29.86
N TRP A 61 -12.14 -7.83 -30.46
CA TRP A 61 -13.38 -7.71 -29.70
C TRP A 61 -13.61 -8.85 -28.69
N GLU A 62 -13.42 -10.10 -29.10
CA GLU A 62 -13.56 -11.24 -28.19
C GLU A 62 -12.48 -11.22 -27.08
N PRO A 63 -11.17 -11.07 -27.39
CA PRO A 63 -10.14 -10.93 -26.36
C PRO A 63 -10.42 -9.81 -25.35
N ILE A 64 -10.81 -8.62 -25.83
CA ILE A 64 -11.12 -7.48 -24.96
C ILE A 64 -12.35 -7.77 -24.10
N SER A 65 -13.39 -8.40 -24.65
CA SER A 65 -14.58 -8.80 -23.89
C SER A 65 -14.22 -9.72 -22.71
N ARG A 66 -13.33 -10.69 -22.95
CA ARG A 66 -12.82 -11.61 -21.90
C ARG A 66 -12.01 -10.88 -20.84
N ALA A 67 -11.05 -10.05 -21.25
CA ALA A 67 -10.23 -9.26 -20.32
C ALA A 67 -11.08 -8.32 -19.44
N ILE A 68 -12.10 -7.66 -20.03
CA ILE A 68 -13.05 -6.84 -19.27
C ILE A 68 -13.81 -7.67 -18.22
N MET A 69 -14.16 -8.93 -18.52
CA MET A 69 -14.84 -9.80 -17.55
C MET A 69 -13.93 -10.25 -16.41
N GLU A 70 -12.65 -10.50 -16.66
CA GLU A 70 -11.67 -10.76 -15.60
C GLU A 70 -11.55 -9.56 -14.66
N ALA A 71 -11.40 -8.36 -15.23
CA ALA A 71 -11.39 -7.10 -14.48
C ALA A 71 -12.69 -6.86 -13.71
N TRP A 72 -13.84 -7.20 -14.28
CA TRP A 72 -15.14 -7.06 -13.63
C TRP A 72 -15.26 -7.95 -12.39
N VAL A 73 -14.91 -9.24 -12.53
CA VAL A 73 -14.96 -10.19 -11.41
C VAL A 73 -14.01 -9.76 -10.29
N TRP A 74 -12.86 -9.19 -10.64
CA TRP A 74 -11.95 -8.58 -9.68
C TRP A 74 -12.60 -7.42 -8.91
N LEU A 75 -13.27 -6.47 -9.60
CA LEU A 75 -13.96 -5.35 -8.94
C LEU A 75 -15.04 -5.79 -7.94
N GLU A 76 -15.73 -6.89 -8.26
CA GLU A 76 -16.75 -7.48 -7.39
C GLU A 76 -16.12 -8.15 -6.17
N ARG A 77 -15.03 -8.91 -6.35
CA ARG A 77 -14.23 -9.50 -5.26
C ARG A 77 -13.76 -8.44 -4.27
N GLU A 78 -13.30 -7.29 -4.78
CA GLU A 78 -12.83 -6.16 -3.96
C GLU A 78 -13.98 -5.32 -3.35
N GLY A 79 -15.24 -5.65 -3.65
CA GLY A 79 -16.40 -4.93 -3.15
C GLY A 79 -16.54 -3.50 -3.69
N LEU A 80 -15.93 -3.21 -4.84
CA LEU A 80 -16.01 -1.91 -5.52
C LEU A 80 -17.30 -1.80 -6.34
N ILE A 81 -17.83 -2.94 -6.77
CA ILE A 81 -19.19 -3.11 -7.29
C ILE A 81 -19.89 -4.20 -6.48
N ALA A 82 -21.22 -4.17 -6.44
CA ALA A 82 -22.03 -5.17 -5.75
C ALA A 82 -23.38 -5.39 -6.45
N PRO A 83 -24.03 -6.55 -6.29
CA PRO A 83 -25.36 -6.81 -6.85
C PRO A 83 -26.41 -5.81 -6.34
N GLU A 84 -27.31 -5.39 -7.22
CA GLU A 84 -28.44 -4.52 -6.86
C GLU A 84 -29.39 -5.25 -5.89
N PRO A 85 -29.77 -4.64 -4.75
CA PRO A 85 -30.75 -5.24 -3.84
C PRO A 85 -32.08 -5.55 -4.54
N GLY A 86 -32.62 -6.74 -4.30
CA GLY A 86 -33.91 -7.16 -4.90
C GLY A 86 -33.82 -7.63 -6.36
N SER A 87 -32.63 -7.72 -6.94
CA SER A 87 -32.38 -8.38 -8.23
C SER A 87 -31.97 -9.85 -8.04
N GLN A 88 -32.15 -10.70 -9.06
CA GLN A 88 -31.58 -12.06 -9.12
C GLN A 88 -30.05 -12.09 -9.34
N GLY A 89 -29.34 -11.00 -9.04
CA GLY A 89 -27.87 -10.92 -9.06
C GLY A 89 -27.25 -10.56 -10.41
N GLU A 90 -28.05 -10.28 -11.44
CA GLU A 90 -27.54 -9.87 -12.76
C GLU A 90 -27.12 -8.40 -12.77
N TRP A 91 -27.91 -7.53 -12.16
CA TRP A 91 -27.64 -6.09 -12.12
C TRP A 91 -26.72 -5.74 -10.95
N VAL A 92 -25.82 -4.78 -11.16
CA VAL A 92 -24.87 -4.32 -10.14
C VAL A 92 -24.90 -2.80 -10.00
N PHE A 93 -24.45 -2.31 -8.84
CA PHE A 93 -24.18 -0.90 -8.61
C PHE A 93 -22.73 -0.69 -8.16
N VAL A 94 -22.19 0.50 -8.44
CA VAL A 94 -20.90 0.93 -7.89
C VAL A 94 -21.07 1.26 -6.41
N THR A 95 -20.33 0.59 -5.54
CA THR A 95 -20.47 0.75 -4.09
C THR A 95 -20.02 2.14 -3.63
N ARG A 96 -20.31 2.47 -2.37
CA ARG A 96 -19.80 3.72 -1.76
C ARG A 96 -18.27 3.83 -1.87
N ARG A 97 -17.56 2.71 -1.75
CA ARG A 97 -16.10 2.61 -1.90
C ARG A 97 -15.69 2.76 -3.37
N GLY A 98 -16.33 2.06 -4.29
CA GLY A 98 -16.06 2.21 -5.72
C GLY A 98 -16.26 3.63 -6.25
N LYS A 99 -17.23 4.37 -5.72
CA LYS A 99 -17.49 5.78 -6.08
C LYS A 99 -16.39 6.75 -5.65
N GLN A 100 -15.54 6.37 -4.68
CA GLN A 100 -14.43 7.21 -4.22
C GLN A 100 -13.22 7.13 -5.17
N ILE A 101 -13.14 6.07 -5.98
CA ILE A 101 -12.04 5.81 -6.91
C ILE A 101 -12.44 6.35 -8.30
N LYS A 102 -11.92 7.51 -8.69
CA LYS A 102 -12.35 8.19 -9.91
C LYS A 102 -11.48 7.86 -11.11
N THR A 103 -10.26 7.38 -10.88
CA THR A 103 -9.27 7.08 -11.90
C THR A 103 -8.56 5.76 -11.64
N ALA A 104 -7.90 5.20 -12.67
CA ALA A 104 -7.03 4.05 -12.49
C ALA A 104 -5.91 4.30 -11.45
N SER A 105 -5.38 5.54 -11.39
CA SER A 105 -4.39 5.95 -10.38
C SER A 105 -4.94 5.94 -8.95
N ASP A 106 -6.22 6.29 -8.77
CA ASP A 106 -6.89 6.21 -7.48
C ASP A 106 -7.05 4.75 -7.03
N LEU A 107 -7.30 3.82 -7.98
CA LEU A 107 -7.40 2.39 -7.67
C LEU A 107 -6.05 1.80 -7.27
N GLN A 108 -4.96 2.21 -7.94
CA GLN A 108 -3.61 1.84 -7.55
C GLN A 108 -3.28 2.36 -6.15
N SER A 109 -3.65 3.60 -5.84
CA SER A 109 -3.51 4.18 -4.48
C SER A 109 -4.35 3.43 -3.44
N TYR A 110 -5.55 3.00 -3.83
CA TYR A 110 -6.43 2.17 -2.98
C TYR A 110 -5.78 0.81 -2.68
N ARG A 111 -5.26 0.08 -3.67
CA ARG A 111 -4.57 -1.20 -3.44
C ARG A 111 -3.36 -1.07 -2.53
N ARG A 112 -2.59 0.02 -2.69
CA ARG A 112 -1.48 0.33 -1.78
C ARG A 112 -1.96 0.50 -0.33
N THR A 113 -3.18 0.98 -0.10
CA THR A 113 -3.75 1.07 1.26
C THR A 113 -3.97 -0.31 1.89
N ASP A 114 -4.25 -1.33 1.09
CA ASP A 114 -4.38 -2.70 1.58
C ASP A 114 -3.02 -3.33 1.88
N LEU A 115 -1.98 -3.02 1.09
CA LEU A 115 -0.61 -3.49 1.34
C LEU A 115 -0.04 -3.03 2.68
N LEU A 116 -0.35 -1.79 3.07
CA LEU A 116 0.10 -1.23 4.34
C LEU A 116 -1.13 -0.87 5.19
N PRO A 117 -1.64 -1.75 6.06
CA PRO A 117 -2.81 -1.40 6.87
C PRO A 117 -2.46 -0.32 7.90
N LYS A 118 -2.93 0.93 7.69
CA LYS A 118 -2.62 2.08 8.57
C LYS A 118 -2.84 1.81 10.06
N ARG A 119 -3.84 0.99 10.40
CA ARG A 119 -4.18 0.59 11.78
C ARG A 119 -3.10 -0.23 12.49
N LEU A 120 -2.21 -0.89 11.75
CA LEU A 120 -1.11 -1.68 12.32
C LEU A 120 0.11 -0.82 12.65
N LEU A 121 0.17 0.39 12.08
CA LEU A 121 1.29 1.31 12.24
C LEU A 121 1.27 1.99 13.61
N HIS A 122 2.46 2.18 14.18
CA HIS A 122 2.67 3.09 15.30
C HIS A 122 2.19 4.50 14.90
N PRO A 123 1.48 5.25 15.78
CA PRO A 123 0.88 6.55 15.43
C PRO A 123 1.82 7.53 14.73
N ILE A 124 3.10 7.59 15.15
CA ILE A 124 4.08 8.49 14.52
C ILE A 124 4.40 8.10 13.07
N ILE A 125 4.48 6.79 12.80
CA ILE A 125 4.72 6.26 11.45
C ILE A 125 3.48 6.51 10.58
N ALA A 126 2.30 6.24 11.12
CA ALA A 126 1.03 6.51 10.44
C ALA A 126 0.85 8.00 10.09
N GLN A 127 1.39 8.91 10.91
CA GLN A 127 1.34 10.34 10.66
C GLN A 127 2.38 10.80 9.63
N LYS A 128 3.61 10.29 9.71
CA LYS A 128 4.77 10.80 8.96
C LYS A 128 4.96 10.12 7.60
N VAL A 129 4.63 8.84 7.49
CA VAL A 129 5.04 7.96 6.38
C VAL A 129 3.87 7.63 5.45
N TRP A 130 2.64 7.63 5.98
CA TRP A 130 1.45 7.12 5.29
C TRP A 130 1.22 7.74 3.91
N SER A 131 1.22 9.07 3.81
CA SER A 131 0.97 9.75 2.54
C SER A 131 2.07 9.47 1.51
N THR A 132 3.33 9.41 1.94
CA THR A 132 4.49 9.10 1.12
C THR A 132 4.35 7.70 0.50
N PHE A 133 3.99 6.69 1.30
CA PHE A 133 3.78 5.32 0.82
C PHE A 133 2.63 5.22 -0.20
N ILE A 134 1.48 5.86 0.07
CA ILE A 134 0.33 5.81 -0.84
C ILE A 134 0.65 6.44 -2.21
N ARG A 135 1.44 7.51 -2.23
CA ARG A 135 1.90 8.14 -3.48
C ARG A 135 2.87 7.28 -4.28
N GLY A 136 3.48 6.27 -3.66
CA GLY A 136 4.44 5.38 -4.31
C GLY A 136 5.90 5.80 -4.16
N ASP A 137 6.17 6.77 -3.27
CA ASP A 137 7.53 7.23 -2.96
C ASP A 137 8.16 6.26 -1.92
N TYR A 138 8.35 4.99 -2.30
CA TYR A 138 8.62 3.89 -1.37
C TYR A 138 9.96 3.99 -0.63
N ASP A 139 11.03 4.35 -1.34
CA ASP A 139 12.36 4.59 -0.78
C ASP A 139 12.33 5.69 0.30
N THR A 140 11.63 6.78 0.00
CA THR A 140 11.42 7.91 0.89
C THR A 140 10.58 7.52 2.08
N ALA A 141 9.53 6.71 1.89
CA ALA A 141 8.68 6.22 2.96
C ALA A 141 9.47 5.34 3.94
N VAL A 142 10.29 4.40 3.43
CA VAL A 142 11.17 3.55 4.25
C VAL A 142 12.20 4.39 5.00
N PHE A 143 12.86 5.33 4.32
CA PHE A 143 13.82 6.23 4.98
C PHE A 143 13.18 7.05 6.10
N GLN A 144 12.00 7.62 5.86
CA GLN A 144 11.25 8.36 6.87
C GLN A 144 10.89 7.47 8.07
N ALA A 145 10.45 6.22 7.83
CA ALA A 145 10.12 5.29 8.90
C ALA A 145 11.31 4.99 9.82
N PHE A 146 12.48 4.67 9.24
CA PHE A 146 13.68 4.38 10.03
C PHE A 146 14.33 5.61 10.64
N LYS A 147 14.12 6.81 10.07
CA LYS A 147 14.46 8.06 10.75
C LYS A 147 13.68 8.21 12.06
N GLU A 148 12.38 7.90 12.07
CA GLU A 148 11.57 7.96 13.29
C GLU A 148 11.99 6.89 14.31
N VAL A 149 12.41 5.68 13.87
CA VAL A 149 13.02 4.67 14.77
C VAL A 149 14.25 5.24 15.46
N GLU A 150 15.15 5.88 14.71
CA GLU A 150 16.36 6.49 15.27
C GLU A 150 16.05 7.59 16.28
N ILE A 151 15.08 8.45 15.97
CA ILE A 151 14.63 9.52 16.86
C ILE A 151 14.02 8.93 18.14
N ALA A 152 13.18 7.90 18.03
CA ALA A 152 12.56 7.25 19.18
C ALA A 152 13.62 6.64 20.12
N VAL A 153 14.60 5.90 19.57
CA VAL A 153 15.71 5.33 20.35
C VAL A 153 16.56 6.40 21.00
N ARG A 154 16.90 7.47 20.26
CA ARG A 154 17.70 8.58 20.80
C ARG A 154 17.01 9.25 21.98
N ASN A 155 15.72 9.55 21.84
CA ASN A 155 14.92 10.20 22.87
C ASN A 155 14.73 9.27 24.08
N GLY A 156 14.37 8.01 23.86
CA GLY A 156 14.17 7.03 24.93
C GLY A 156 15.44 6.76 25.74
N GLY A 157 16.59 6.68 25.07
CA GLY A 157 17.89 6.48 25.70
C GLY A 157 18.56 7.76 26.24
N LYS A 158 17.92 8.93 26.08
CA LYS A 158 18.47 10.25 26.44
C LYS A 158 19.84 10.55 25.82
N PHE A 159 20.03 10.12 24.58
CA PHE A 159 21.26 10.34 23.81
C PHE A 159 21.29 11.72 23.14
N THR A 160 22.46 12.12 22.66
CA THR A 160 22.66 13.42 22.00
C THR A 160 22.37 13.35 20.51
N ILE A 161 22.29 14.51 19.84
CA ILE A 161 22.13 14.57 18.38
C ILE A 161 23.31 13.96 17.61
N ASN A 162 24.48 13.85 18.26
CA ASN A 162 25.67 13.26 17.68
C ASN A 162 25.66 11.72 17.74
N ASP A 163 24.71 11.12 18.45
CA ASP A 163 24.50 9.68 18.45
C ASP A 163 23.49 9.31 17.34
N TYR A 164 23.93 8.53 16.36
CA TYR A 164 23.11 8.10 15.23
C TYR A 164 23.56 6.74 14.69
N GLY A 165 22.74 6.18 13.78
CA GLY A 165 23.07 4.96 13.06
C GLY A 165 23.22 3.74 13.96
N VAL A 166 24.08 2.82 13.51
CA VAL A 166 24.34 1.54 14.19
C VAL A 166 24.89 1.75 15.59
N ASP A 167 25.80 2.71 15.77
CA ASP A 167 26.44 2.97 17.06
C ASP A 167 25.43 3.41 18.13
N LEU A 168 24.44 4.24 17.77
CA LEU A 168 23.35 4.60 18.67
C LEU A 168 22.56 3.36 19.11
N MET A 169 22.20 2.47 18.18
CA MET A 169 21.44 1.26 18.50
C MET A 169 22.22 0.35 19.46
N ARG A 170 23.52 0.18 19.20
CA ARG A 170 24.41 -0.63 20.05
C ARG A 170 24.57 -0.04 21.44
N LYS A 171 24.69 1.29 21.57
CA LYS A 171 24.72 1.97 22.88
C LYS A 171 23.39 1.85 23.62
N ALA A 172 22.28 2.10 22.94
CA ALA A 172 20.95 2.12 23.55
C ALA A 172 20.51 0.76 24.09
N PHE A 173 20.81 -0.30 23.34
CA PHE A 173 20.45 -1.68 23.67
C PHE A 173 21.67 -2.52 24.09
N HIS A 174 22.72 -1.91 24.66
CA HIS A 174 23.88 -2.66 25.13
C HIS A 174 23.45 -3.69 26.20
N PRO A 175 23.87 -4.98 26.13
CA PRO A 175 23.32 -6.04 26.97
C PRO A 175 23.46 -5.82 28.49
N SER A 176 24.51 -5.10 28.89
CA SER A 176 24.81 -4.85 30.31
C SER A 176 24.45 -3.43 30.77
N THR A 177 24.61 -2.45 29.88
CA THR A 177 24.62 -1.02 30.24
C THR A 177 23.61 -0.18 29.45
N GLY A 178 22.92 -0.79 28.47
CA GLY A 178 22.00 -0.07 27.59
C GLY A 178 20.81 0.47 28.37
N PRO A 179 20.48 1.76 28.23
CA PRO A 179 19.35 2.37 28.94
C PRO A 179 17.99 1.81 28.49
N LEU A 180 17.89 1.26 27.27
CA LEU A 180 16.66 0.65 26.75
C LEU A 180 16.67 -0.89 26.85
N THR A 181 17.69 -1.46 27.50
CA THR A 181 17.81 -2.90 27.68
C THR A 181 16.96 -3.37 28.86
N ASP A 182 16.07 -4.33 28.62
CA ASP A 182 15.36 -5.02 29.69
C ASP A 182 16.31 -6.00 30.42
N LYS A 183 16.67 -5.64 31.65
CA LYS A 183 17.62 -6.42 32.45
C LYS A 183 16.98 -7.63 33.15
N THR A 184 15.70 -7.90 32.92
CA THR A 184 15.05 -9.13 33.42
C THR A 184 15.20 -10.31 32.47
N GLU A 185 15.42 -10.04 31.18
CA GLU A 185 15.61 -11.04 30.12
C GLU A 185 16.97 -11.73 30.20
N THR A 186 17.18 -12.83 29.47
CA THR A 186 18.50 -13.49 29.41
C THR A 186 19.53 -12.63 28.67
N GLN A 187 20.82 -12.85 28.93
CA GLN A 187 21.88 -12.13 28.21
C GLN A 187 21.81 -12.34 26.69
N ALA A 188 21.42 -13.55 26.26
CA ALA A 188 21.26 -13.88 24.85
C ALA A 188 20.13 -13.06 24.21
N GLU A 189 18.96 -12.95 24.85
CA GLU A 189 17.84 -12.17 24.33
C GLU A 189 18.16 -10.67 24.25
N ARG A 190 18.87 -10.14 25.25
CA ARG A 190 19.34 -8.74 25.23
C ARG A 190 20.27 -8.48 24.05
N GLN A 191 21.20 -9.41 23.79
CA GLN A 191 22.11 -9.31 22.65
C GLN A 191 21.35 -9.39 21.32
N SER A 192 20.42 -10.33 21.17
CA SER A 192 19.57 -10.45 19.98
C SER A 192 18.77 -9.19 19.69
N LEU A 193 18.24 -8.50 20.72
CA LEU A 193 17.54 -7.24 20.53
C LEU A 193 18.47 -6.12 20.03
N SER A 194 19.67 -6.04 20.61
CA SER A 194 20.72 -5.12 20.12
C SER A 194 21.06 -5.38 18.65
N ASP A 195 21.22 -6.65 18.29
CA ASP A 195 21.51 -7.09 16.92
C ASP A 195 20.38 -6.75 15.95
N LEU A 196 19.13 -6.95 16.36
CA LEU A 196 17.95 -6.59 15.56
C LEU A 196 17.92 -5.09 15.22
N PHE A 197 18.04 -4.22 16.22
CA PHE A 197 17.99 -2.77 16.00
C PHE A 197 19.17 -2.26 15.17
N ALA A 198 20.39 -2.73 15.49
CA ALA A 198 21.59 -2.38 14.75
C ALA A 198 21.52 -2.85 13.28
N GLY A 199 21.08 -4.10 13.06
CA GLY A 199 20.90 -4.67 11.74
C GLY A 199 19.85 -3.93 10.93
N ALA A 200 18.69 -3.63 11.52
CA ALA A 200 17.60 -2.96 10.82
C ALA A 200 17.98 -1.53 10.39
N ILE A 201 18.63 -0.75 11.25
CA ILE A 201 19.12 0.60 10.90
C ILE A 201 20.24 0.51 9.86
N GLY A 202 21.18 -0.42 10.05
CA GLY A 202 22.29 -0.65 9.12
C GLY A 202 21.85 -1.04 7.72
N LEU A 203 20.76 -1.82 7.61
CA LEU A 203 20.26 -2.35 6.35
C LEU A 203 19.30 -1.38 5.64
N TYR A 204 18.36 -0.76 6.36
CA TYR A 204 17.27 -0.02 5.71
C TYR A 204 17.45 1.50 5.70
N LYS A 205 18.21 2.08 6.64
CA LYS A 205 18.43 3.54 6.65
C LYS A 205 19.73 3.95 5.95
N ASN A 206 20.83 3.24 6.25
CA ASN A 206 22.15 3.65 5.78
C ASN A 206 22.31 3.57 4.25
N PRO A 207 21.86 2.51 3.56
CA PRO A 207 22.02 2.42 2.10
C PRO A 207 21.19 3.47 1.36
N ILE A 208 19.94 3.69 1.77
CA ILE A 208 19.03 4.67 1.15
C ILE A 208 19.54 6.11 1.35
N SER A 209 20.30 6.37 2.41
CA SER A 209 20.94 7.67 2.64
C SER A 209 22.06 7.99 1.64
N HIS A 210 22.56 7.00 0.91
CA HIS A 210 23.75 7.11 0.05
C HIS A 210 23.54 6.61 -1.38
N ARG A 211 22.43 5.91 -1.66
CA ARG A 211 22.13 5.27 -2.95
C ARG A 211 20.64 5.36 -3.25
N ASN A 212 20.28 5.60 -4.52
CA ASN A 212 18.90 5.40 -4.97
C ASN A 212 18.66 3.89 -5.13
N ILE A 213 17.79 3.34 -4.29
CA ILE A 213 17.41 1.93 -4.31
C ILE A 213 15.94 1.89 -4.74
N GLN A 214 15.64 1.11 -5.77
CA GLN A 214 14.26 0.89 -6.18
C GLN A 214 13.65 -0.17 -5.26
N ILE A 215 12.68 0.24 -4.43
CA ILE A 215 11.97 -0.63 -3.48
C ILE A 215 10.56 -0.90 -4.02
N GLN A 216 10.16 -2.17 -4.02
CA GLN A 216 8.81 -2.56 -4.42
C GLN A 216 7.78 -2.22 -3.34
N PRO A 217 6.50 -1.99 -3.72
CA PRO A 217 5.45 -1.61 -2.77
C PRO A 217 5.31 -2.57 -1.58
N GLU A 218 5.36 -3.88 -1.84
CA GLU A 218 5.20 -4.96 -0.87
C GLU A 218 6.37 -4.96 0.12
N GLU A 219 7.60 -4.91 -0.41
CA GLU A 219 8.82 -4.84 0.39
C GLU A 219 8.83 -3.58 1.28
N ALA A 220 8.45 -2.43 0.72
CA ALA A 220 8.33 -1.20 1.50
C ALA A 220 7.29 -1.33 2.62
N ALA A 221 6.16 -2.00 2.38
CA ALA A 221 5.15 -2.22 3.41
C ALA A 221 5.70 -3.07 4.56
N GLU A 222 6.37 -4.18 4.26
CA GLU A 222 7.01 -5.06 5.25
C GLU A 222 8.03 -4.30 6.10
N ILE A 223 8.90 -3.53 5.44
CA ILE A 223 9.95 -2.74 6.09
C ILE A 223 9.35 -1.65 6.99
N ILE A 224 8.28 -0.97 6.54
CA ILE A 224 7.59 0.06 7.35
C ILE A 224 6.87 -0.57 8.55
N ILE A 225 6.29 -1.77 8.39
CA ILE A 225 5.69 -2.51 9.51
C ILE A 225 6.76 -2.90 10.54
N LEU A 226 7.93 -3.35 10.09
CA LEU A 226 9.07 -3.62 10.97
C LEU A 226 9.48 -2.36 11.74
N ALA A 227 9.65 -1.21 11.07
CA ALA A 227 9.97 0.05 11.73
C ALA A 227 8.92 0.44 12.79
N SER A 228 7.63 0.28 12.47
CA SER A 228 6.53 0.49 13.40
C SER A 228 6.62 -0.44 14.62
N HIS A 229 6.96 -1.71 14.42
CA HIS A 229 7.15 -2.66 15.52
C HIS A 229 8.34 -2.28 16.41
N LEU A 230 9.46 -1.86 15.82
CA LEU A 230 10.64 -1.40 16.56
C LEU A 230 10.32 -0.19 17.46
N ILE A 231 9.51 0.78 16.99
CA ILE A 231 9.09 1.91 17.82
C ILE A 231 8.22 1.44 19.00
N LYS A 232 7.28 0.50 18.78
CA LYS A 232 6.46 -0.06 19.87
C LYS A 232 7.32 -0.72 20.95
N ILE A 233 8.38 -1.44 20.55
CA ILE A 233 9.36 -1.98 21.50
C ILE A 233 10.01 -0.84 22.30
N VAL A 234 10.44 0.25 21.65
CA VAL A 234 11.02 1.41 22.35
C VAL A 234 10.03 1.99 23.36
N ASP A 235 8.77 2.18 22.99
CA ASP A 235 7.74 2.70 23.90
C ASP A 235 7.55 1.80 25.12
N GLU A 236 7.51 0.47 24.92
CA GLU A 236 7.44 -0.50 26.00
C GLU A 236 8.65 -0.41 26.94
N ARG A 237 9.86 -0.22 26.40
CA ARG A 237 11.07 -0.05 27.22
C ARG A 237 11.03 1.25 28.00
N ILE A 238 10.57 2.35 27.39
CA ILE A 238 10.42 3.64 28.09
C ILE A 238 9.38 3.56 29.20
N ALA A 239 8.24 2.91 28.96
CA ALA A 239 7.18 2.76 29.95
C ALA A 239 7.63 1.98 31.19
N LYS A 240 8.56 1.03 31.04
CA LYS A 240 9.18 0.27 32.15
C LYS A 240 10.23 1.06 32.94
N LEU A 241 10.68 2.22 32.45
CA LEU A 241 11.65 3.08 33.15
C LEU A 241 10.99 4.09 34.11
N ILE A 242 9.66 4.21 34.06
CA ILE A 242 8.83 5.08 34.92
C ILE A 242 8.31 4.24 36.09
#